data_AF-A0A5N5I098-F1
#
_entry.id   AF-A0A5N5I098-F1
#
_cell.length_a   1.000
_cell.length_b   1.000
_cell.length_c   1.000
_cell.angle_alpha   90.00
_cell.angle_beta   90.00
_cell.angle_gamma   90.00
#
_symmetry.space_group_name_H-M   'P 1'
#
loop_
_entity.id
_entity.type
_entity.pdbx_description
1 polymer ?
#
loop_
_entity_poly.entity_id
_entity_poly.type
_entity_poly.pdbx_seq_one_letter_code
_entity_poly.pdbx_strand_id
1 'polypeptide(L)'
;MAFPRTQKSKPGPSSPIIFLAICIAAIALLFLFSCLISTSGFYISSPKILESMPEDKYKSQNHQSGHEKYLYWGDRIDCPGKHCMSCAGLGHQESSLRCALEEAMFLQRTFVMPSRMCLNPMHNKKAILHHSNDGISEERWAANSCSMESLYDMDLISGTVPVILDNSKKWYQVGETSMKLEARGAAHVEGVSRVDLKENSRFSNLLIINRTASPLSWFMECKDRKNSSAIILPHSFLPSMVAKKLRNAADEIKELLGDYDAIHVRRGDIIKTRKDRFGINRTLHPHVDRDTHPEFILHRIEKWVPSGRTLYIASNERTPGFFSLLSVRYKLAYSSNYSHILEPVIENNYQLFMIERLIMTGAKTFINTFKEDDTDFSLTDDRKKNTKVWQIPVYTMDEEGT
;
A
#
# COMPACT_ATOMS: atom_id res chain seq x y z
N MET A 1 -42.77 63.26 61.46
CA MET A 1 -41.81 63.92 60.54
C MET A 1 -41.08 62.83 59.76
N ALA A 2 -40.78 63.10 58.50
CA ALA A 2 -40.46 62.13 57.45
C ALA A 2 -39.23 61.23 57.73
N PHE A 3 -39.32 59.95 57.32
CA PHE A 3 -38.17 59.07 57.13
C PHE A 3 -37.87 58.91 55.63
N PRO A 4 -36.61 58.91 55.18
CA PRO A 4 -36.27 58.91 53.77
C PRO A 4 -36.31 57.49 53.17
N ARG A 5 -36.66 57.45 51.88
CA ARG A 5 -36.82 56.27 51.03
C ARG A 5 -35.45 55.77 50.55
N THR A 6 -35.17 54.48 50.75
CA THR A 6 -33.97 53.77 50.29
C THR A 6 -33.95 53.57 48.77
N GLN A 7 -32.79 53.82 48.15
CA GLN A 7 -32.52 53.56 46.73
C GLN A 7 -32.04 52.10 46.56
N LYS A 8 -32.76 51.29 45.78
CA LYS A 8 -32.37 49.90 45.44
C LYS A 8 -31.33 49.91 44.30
N SER A 9 -30.19 49.25 44.50
CA SER A 9 -29.25 48.87 43.43
C SER A 9 -29.76 47.62 42.68
N LYS A 10 -29.72 47.65 41.35
CA LYS A 10 -30.05 46.52 40.47
C LYS A 10 -29.05 45.36 40.64
N PRO A 11 -29.48 44.09 40.66
CA PRO A 11 -28.57 42.95 40.68
C PRO A 11 -27.98 42.73 39.28
N GLY A 12 -26.64 42.62 39.22
CA GLY A 12 -25.93 42.16 38.03
C GLY A 12 -26.16 40.66 37.78
N PRO A 13 -25.93 40.18 36.54
CA PRO A 13 -26.24 38.80 36.16
C PRO A 13 -25.42 37.81 37.00
N SER A 14 -26.13 36.85 37.58
CA SER A 14 -25.61 35.82 38.49
C SER A 14 -24.55 34.95 37.80
N SER A 15 -23.37 34.89 38.42
CA SER A 15 -22.22 33.99 38.18
C SER A 15 -22.49 32.61 37.55
N PRO A 16 -23.53 31.83 37.90
CA PRO A 16 -23.77 30.51 37.28
C PRO A 16 -24.08 30.55 35.78
N ILE A 17 -24.71 31.62 35.27
CA ILE A 17 -25.08 31.71 33.84
C ILE A 17 -23.83 31.93 32.98
N ILE A 18 -22.88 32.71 33.48
CA ILE A 18 -21.60 32.97 32.80
C ILE A 18 -20.78 31.68 32.76
N PHE A 19 -20.74 30.93 33.86
CA PHE A 19 -20.03 29.65 33.90
C PHE A 19 -20.62 28.63 32.93
N LEU A 20 -21.96 28.52 32.88
CA LEU A 20 -22.65 27.64 31.93
C LEU A 20 -22.35 28.02 30.47
N ALA A 21 -22.36 29.33 30.16
CA ALA A 21 -22.03 29.82 28.82
C ALA A 21 -20.58 29.50 28.43
N ILE A 22 -19.63 29.60 29.37
CA ILE A 22 -18.23 29.22 29.15
C ILE A 22 -18.10 27.72 28.92
N CYS A 23 -18.80 26.89 29.68
CA CYS A 23 -18.78 25.43 29.48
C CYS A 23 -19.36 25.02 28.12
N ILE A 24 -20.47 25.62 27.70
CA ILE A 24 -21.07 25.36 26.38
C ILE A 24 -20.12 25.82 25.27
N ALA A 25 -19.50 26.99 25.41
CA ALA A 25 -18.51 27.47 24.44
C ALA A 25 -17.29 26.54 24.35
N ALA A 26 -16.79 26.03 25.47
CA ALA A 26 -15.66 25.10 25.50
C ALA A 26 -16.00 23.75 24.84
N ILE A 27 -17.21 23.22 25.08
CA ILE A 27 -17.69 21.99 24.43
C ILE A 27 -17.84 22.21 22.92
N ALA A 28 -18.41 23.35 22.50
CA ALA A 28 -18.52 23.69 21.08
C ALA A 28 -17.13 23.83 20.41
N LEU A 29 -16.16 24.42 21.10
CA LEU A 29 -14.78 24.55 20.63
C LEU A 29 -14.08 23.20 20.51
N LEU A 30 -14.28 22.30 21.48
CA LEU A 30 -13.80 20.91 21.42
C LEU A 30 -14.44 20.13 20.28
N PHE A 31 -15.74 20.30 20.04
CA PHE A 31 -16.42 19.71 18.89
C PHE A 31 -15.86 20.25 17.57
N LEU A 32 -15.65 21.57 17.45
CA LEU A 32 -15.03 22.16 16.26
C LEU A 32 -13.59 21.66 16.04
N PHE A 33 -12.80 21.51 17.11
CA PHE A 33 -11.46 20.94 17.04
C PHE A 33 -11.47 19.45 16.65
N SER A 34 -12.42 18.68 17.20
CA SER A 34 -12.60 17.27 16.83
C SER A 34 -13.07 17.11 15.38
N CYS A 35 -13.91 18.03 14.87
CA CYS A 35 -14.28 18.09 13.47
C CYS A 35 -13.10 18.48 12.58
N LEU A 36 -12.25 19.44 13.00
CA LEU A 36 -11.03 19.82 12.27
C LEU A 36 -9.98 18.70 12.22
N ILE A 37 -9.84 17.93 13.30
CA ILE A 37 -8.97 16.75 13.31
C ILE A 37 -9.61 15.60 12.52
N SER A 38 -10.93 15.44 12.56
CA SER A 38 -11.64 14.41 11.78
C SER A 38 -11.70 14.74 10.28
N THR A 39 -11.67 16.01 9.88
CA THR A 39 -11.57 16.43 8.47
C THR A 39 -10.12 16.49 7.97
N SER A 40 -9.12 16.37 8.87
CA SER A 40 -7.76 16.01 8.48
C SER A 40 -7.60 14.52 8.12
N GLY A 41 -8.66 13.73 8.29
CA GLY A 41 -8.88 12.48 7.57
C GLY A 41 -9.20 12.77 6.11
N PHE A 42 -8.14 12.82 5.30
CA PHE A 42 -8.10 12.83 3.83
C PHE A 42 -9.47 12.68 3.12
N TYR A 43 -10.15 13.79 2.88
CA TYR A 43 -11.01 13.90 1.71
C TYR A 43 -10.11 13.84 0.48
N ILE A 44 -10.11 12.69 -0.19
CA ILE A 44 -9.57 12.52 -1.54
C ILE A 44 -10.31 13.51 -2.43
N SER A 45 -9.69 14.67 -2.64
CA SER A 45 -10.15 15.63 -3.63
C SER A 45 -9.69 15.13 -5.00
N SER A 46 -10.62 15.16 -5.93
CA SER A 46 -10.49 14.79 -7.34
C SER A 46 -9.12 15.16 -7.96
N PRO A 47 -8.54 14.33 -8.87
CA PRO A 47 -7.23 14.57 -9.47
C PRO A 47 -7.11 15.89 -10.25
N LYS A 48 -8.24 16.52 -10.59
CA LYS A 48 -8.31 17.79 -11.34
C LYS A 48 -7.67 18.99 -10.65
N ILE A 49 -7.30 18.90 -9.37
CA ILE A 49 -6.63 20.00 -8.63
C ILE A 49 -5.09 19.87 -8.67
N LEU A 50 -4.53 18.76 -9.16
CA LEU A 50 -3.07 18.63 -9.33
C LEU A 50 -2.56 19.20 -10.68
N GLU A 51 -3.45 19.62 -11.58
CA GLU A 51 -3.10 20.18 -12.90
C GLU A 51 -2.99 21.72 -12.93
N SER A 52 -3.23 22.43 -11.81
CA SER A 52 -3.20 23.90 -11.77
C SER A 52 -2.07 24.51 -10.91
N MET A 53 -1.09 23.71 -10.49
CA MET A 53 0.14 24.27 -9.91
C MET A 53 1.07 24.74 -11.06
N PRO A 54 1.56 25.99 -11.05
CA PRO A 54 2.47 26.48 -12.08
C PRO A 54 3.73 25.61 -12.15
N GLU A 55 4.16 25.24 -13.35
CA GLU A 55 5.37 24.44 -13.65
C GLU A 55 6.70 25.08 -13.17
N ASP A 56 6.67 26.23 -12.51
CA ASP A 56 7.84 27.07 -12.21
C ASP A 56 8.42 26.92 -10.78
N LYS A 57 8.24 25.77 -10.11
CA LYS A 57 8.85 25.53 -8.78
C LYS A 57 9.72 24.28 -8.60
N TYR A 58 10.10 23.59 -9.67
CA TYR A 58 11.10 22.49 -9.62
C TYR A 58 12.51 22.87 -10.11
N LYS A 59 12.82 24.17 -10.14
CA LYS A 59 14.19 24.67 -10.33
C LYS A 59 14.56 25.67 -9.25
N SER A 60 14.82 25.20 -8.03
CA SER A 60 15.68 25.94 -7.10
C SER A 60 16.11 25.08 -5.91
N GLN A 61 17.41 25.10 -5.63
CA GLN A 61 18.11 24.70 -4.39
C GLN A 61 18.25 23.17 -4.19
N ASN A 62 19.34 22.50 -4.57
CA ASN A 62 20.71 22.74 -4.11
C ASN A 62 20.81 23.56 -2.81
N HIS A 63 20.13 23.10 -1.76
CA HIS A 63 20.55 23.36 -0.39
C HIS A 63 21.27 22.12 0.14
N GLN A 64 22.59 22.15 -0.04
CA GLN A 64 23.54 21.35 0.73
C GLN A 64 23.44 21.76 2.19
N SER A 65 22.90 20.89 3.04
CA SER A 65 23.16 20.88 4.49
C SER A 65 22.42 19.70 5.14
N GLY A 66 23.07 18.53 5.23
CA GLY A 66 22.68 17.46 6.17
C GLY A 66 22.44 16.05 5.60
N HIS A 67 22.05 15.90 4.33
CA HIS A 67 21.65 14.60 3.73
C HIS A 67 22.63 14.03 2.69
N GLU A 68 23.92 14.41 2.74
CA GLU A 68 24.97 13.88 1.84
C GLU A 68 25.45 12.47 2.26
N LYS A 69 24.62 11.72 2.99
CA LYS A 69 24.91 10.38 3.49
C LYS A 69 23.85 9.42 2.96
N TYR A 70 24.28 8.22 2.61
CA TYR A 70 23.49 7.27 1.84
C TYR A 70 23.25 5.99 2.63
N LEU A 71 22.05 5.44 2.47
CA LEU A 71 21.69 4.09 2.89
C LEU A 71 21.49 3.27 1.62
N TYR A 72 22.39 2.32 1.37
CA TYR A 72 22.28 1.39 0.27
C TYR A 72 21.86 0.02 0.76
N TRP A 73 20.90 -0.56 0.05
CA TRP A 73 20.21 -1.77 0.44
C TRP A 73 20.47 -2.96 -0.47
N GLY A 74 21.31 -2.79 -1.48
CA GLY A 74 21.62 -3.81 -2.46
C GLY A 74 20.82 -3.61 -3.74
N ASP A 75 21.01 -4.53 -4.67
CA ASP A 75 20.42 -4.53 -6.01
C ASP A 75 18.99 -5.08 -6.05
N ARG A 76 18.44 -5.53 -4.90
CA ARG A 76 17.14 -6.21 -4.80
C ARG A 76 16.38 -5.82 -3.53
N ILE A 77 15.07 -5.59 -3.68
CA ILE A 77 14.15 -5.24 -2.57
C ILE A 77 13.87 -6.42 -1.64
N ASP A 78 13.70 -7.63 -2.20
CA ASP A 78 13.45 -8.86 -1.44
C ASP A 78 14.40 -9.96 -1.87
N CYS A 79 15.22 -10.41 -0.92
CA CYS A 79 16.06 -11.58 -1.05
C CYS A 79 15.98 -12.33 0.30
N PRO A 80 15.00 -13.22 0.51
CA PRO A 80 14.87 -13.98 1.75
C PRO A 80 16.00 -15.03 1.85
N GLY A 81 17.24 -14.59 2.01
CA GLY A 81 18.42 -15.42 2.26
C GLY A 81 18.53 -16.63 1.33
N LYS A 82 18.45 -17.83 1.90
CA LYS A 82 18.60 -19.13 1.18
C LYS A 82 17.65 -19.29 -0.03
N HIS A 83 16.68 -18.41 -0.24
CA HIS A 83 15.73 -18.40 -1.35
C HIS A 83 15.83 -17.16 -2.28
N CYS A 84 17.02 -16.57 -2.43
CA CYS A 84 17.29 -15.55 -3.46
C CYS A 84 17.09 -16.02 -4.93
N MET A 85 16.77 -17.31 -5.16
CA MET A 85 16.42 -17.84 -6.48
C MET A 85 14.99 -17.48 -6.94
N SER A 86 14.09 -17.09 -6.03
CA SER A 86 12.69 -16.82 -6.37
C SER A 86 12.17 -15.54 -5.72
N CYS A 87 11.37 -14.78 -6.47
CA CYS A 87 10.90 -13.48 -6.04
C CYS A 87 9.53 -13.54 -5.37
N ALA A 88 9.32 -12.71 -4.35
CA ALA A 88 8.02 -12.58 -3.69
C ALA A 88 7.03 -11.78 -4.55
N GLY A 89 5.73 -11.88 -4.27
CA GLY A 89 4.71 -11.05 -4.94
C GLY A 89 4.85 -9.56 -4.62
N LEU A 90 4.27 -8.68 -5.44
CA LEU A 90 4.44 -7.22 -5.33
C LEU A 90 4.13 -6.68 -3.92
N GLY A 91 3.01 -7.06 -3.30
CA GLY A 91 2.65 -6.54 -1.97
C GLY A 91 3.65 -6.89 -0.85
N HIS A 92 4.41 -7.99 -1.02
CA HIS A 92 5.50 -8.34 -0.12
C HIS A 92 6.74 -7.47 -0.39
N GLN A 93 7.08 -7.27 -1.66
CA GLN A 93 8.15 -6.36 -2.06
C GLN A 93 7.87 -4.91 -1.64
N GLU A 94 6.64 -4.43 -1.78
CA GLU A 94 6.19 -3.14 -1.26
C GLU A 94 6.39 -3.04 0.26
N SER A 95 6.10 -4.12 0.99
CA SER A 95 6.32 -4.15 2.43
C SER A 95 7.80 -4.02 2.80
N SER A 96 8.70 -4.67 2.07
CA SER A 96 10.15 -4.56 2.29
C SER A 96 10.71 -3.21 1.84
N LEU A 97 10.29 -2.70 0.69
CA LEU A 97 10.68 -1.38 0.19
C LEU A 97 10.25 -0.28 1.18
N ARG A 98 9.01 -0.34 1.68
CA ARG A 98 8.53 0.62 2.68
C ARG A 98 9.39 0.60 3.95
N CYS A 99 9.75 -0.59 4.43
CA CYS A 99 10.66 -0.74 5.57
C CYS A 99 12.03 -0.06 5.33
N ALA A 100 12.61 -0.26 4.15
CA ALA A 100 13.89 0.35 3.79
C ALA A 100 13.79 1.89 3.73
N LEU A 101 12.69 2.42 3.19
CA LEU A 101 12.40 3.85 3.18
C LEU A 101 12.25 4.42 4.59
N GLU A 102 11.53 3.74 5.48
CA GLU A 102 11.39 4.15 6.88
C GLU A 102 12.74 4.16 7.63
N GLU A 103 13.61 3.18 7.36
CA GLU A 103 14.96 3.17 7.95
C GLU A 103 15.81 4.34 7.42
N ALA A 104 15.70 4.66 6.13
CA ALA A 104 16.37 5.83 5.56
C ALA A 104 15.90 7.14 6.22
N MET A 105 14.59 7.28 6.44
CA MET A 105 14.01 8.42 7.19
C MET A 105 14.55 8.48 8.63
N PHE A 106 14.55 7.33 9.32
CA PHE A 106 15.04 7.24 10.71
C PHE A 106 16.51 7.64 10.84
N LEU A 107 17.34 7.22 9.88
CA LEU A 107 18.77 7.53 9.79
C LEU A 107 19.07 8.89 9.15
N GLN A 108 18.07 9.59 8.62
CA GLN A 108 18.19 10.86 7.90
C GLN A 108 19.16 10.77 6.70
N ARG A 109 19.09 9.66 5.94
CA ARG A 109 19.96 9.38 4.80
C ARG A 109 19.17 9.34 3.49
N THR A 110 19.84 9.65 2.39
CA THR A 110 19.30 9.39 1.05
C THR A 110 19.27 7.88 0.83
N PHE A 111 18.10 7.34 0.50
CA PHE A 111 17.95 5.93 0.19
C PHE A 111 18.39 5.67 -1.25
N VAL A 112 19.30 4.71 -1.42
CA VAL A 112 19.74 4.24 -2.73
C VAL A 112 18.90 3.01 -3.05
N MET A 113 17.87 3.23 -3.86
CA MET A 113 16.87 2.25 -4.24
C MET A 113 17.37 1.41 -5.42
N PRO A 114 17.09 0.08 -5.43
CA PRO A 114 17.27 -0.73 -6.62
C PRO A 114 16.56 -0.15 -7.84
N SER A 115 17.26 -0.04 -8.97
CA SER A 115 16.68 0.38 -10.25
C SER A 115 15.73 -0.66 -10.85
N ARG A 116 15.68 -1.87 -10.30
CA ARG A 116 14.85 -2.97 -10.79
C ARG A 116 14.07 -3.64 -9.67
N MET A 117 12.82 -3.99 -9.98
CA MET A 117 11.95 -4.80 -9.13
C MET A 117 11.84 -6.21 -9.69
N CYS A 118 11.86 -7.24 -8.84
CA CYS A 118 11.74 -8.59 -9.32
C CYS A 118 10.29 -9.01 -9.61
N LEU A 119 10.07 -9.72 -10.71
CA LEU A 119 8.80 -10.30 -11.09
C LEU A 119 8.72 -11.76 -10.62
N ASN A 120 7.74 -12.07 -9.77
CA ASN A 120 7.49 -13.45 -9.37
C ASN A 120 6.87 -14.24 -10.56
N PRO A 121 7.51 -15.32 -11.04
CA PRO A 121 6.99 -16.09 -12.17
C PRO A 121 5.57 -16.64 -11.94
N MET A 122 5.21 -16.99 -10.70
CA MET A 122 3.86 -17.48 -10.38
C MET A 122 2.77 -16.44 -10.65
N HIS A 123 3.11 -15.16 -10.49
CA HIS A 123 2.21 -14.04 -10.73
C HIS A 123 2.37 -13.44 -12.12
N ASN A 124 3.40 -13.84 -12.89
CA ASN A 124 3.73 -13.27 -14.20
C ASN A 124 3.70 -14.30 -15.35
N LYS A 125 3.03 -15.46 -15.17
CA LYS A 125 2.66 -16.34 -16.28
C LYS A 125 1.62 -15.59 -17.13
N LYS A 126 2.06 -14.79 -18.09
CA LYS A 126 1.18 -14.25 -19.12
C LYS A 126 0.43 -15.42 -19.76
N ALA A 127 -0.90 -15.38 -19.79
CA ALA A 127 -1.66 -16.17 -20.75
C ALA A 127 -1.45 -15.66 -22.20
N ILE A 128 -0.80 -14.50 -22.37
CA ILE A 128 -0.74 -13.75 -23.63
C ILE A 128 0.64 -13.79 -24.31
N LEU A 129 1.72 -14.27 -23.67
CA LEU A 129 3.01 -14.37 -24.37
C LEU A 129 3.72 -15.68 -24.03
N HIS A 130 3.85 -16.52 -25.06
CA HIS A 130 4.71 -17.68 -25.10
C HIS A 130 6.17 -17.28 -24.83
N HIS A 131 6.84 -17.95 -23.89
CA HIS A 131 8.29 -17.99 -23.89
C HIS A 131 8.80 -19.42 -23.67
N SER A 132 9.60 -19.86 -24.65
CA SER A 132 10.58 -20.93 -24.55
C SER A 132 11.67 -20.54 -23.54
N ASN A 133 12.18 -21.54 -22.84
CA ASN A 133 12.91 -21.38 -21.59
C ASN A 133 14.23 -22.14 -21.70
N ASP A 134 15.35 -21.45 -21.98
CA ASP A 134 16.72 -21.94 -21.74
C ASP A 134 17.72 -20.75 -21.85
N GLY A 135 18.18 -20.21 -20.72
CA GLY A 135 19.12 -19.09 -20.65
C GLY A 135 19.77 -18.92 -19.26
N ILE A 136 20.96 -18.31 -19.24
CA ILE A 136 21.90 -18.26 -18.09
C ILE A 136 21.38 -17.33 -16.96
N SER A 137 21.86 -17.49 -15.72
CA SER A 137 21.26 -16.90 -14.51
C SER A 137 21.09 -15.36 -14.49
N GLU A 138 21.96 -14.57 -15.14
CA GLU A 138 21.79 -13.11 -15.27
C GLU A 138 20.75 -12.74 -16.33
N GLU A 139 20.73 -13.46 -17.47
CA GLU A 139 19.68 -13.31 -18.48
C GLU A 139 18.29 -13.64 -17.90
N ARG A 140 18.24 -14.64 -17.00
CA ARG A 140 17.03 -14.99 -16.25
C ARG A 140 16.57 -13.88 -15.31
N TRP A 141 17.47 -13.11 -14.69
CA TRP A 141 17.09 -11.96 -13.86
C TRP A 141 16.58 -10.79 -14.70
N ALA A 142 17.27 -10.47 -15.80
CA ALA A 142 16.83 -9.43 -16.73
C ALA A 142 15.43 -9.73 -17.29
N ALA A 143 15.15 -11.00 -17.62
CA ALA A 143 13.85 -11.46 -18.09
C ALA A 143 12.76 -11.52 -16.99
N ASN A 144 13.14 -11.59 -15.71
CA ASN A 144 12.22 -11.69 -14.57
C ASN A 144 12.28 -10.45 -13.65
N SER A 145 12.56 -9.28 -14.20
CA SER A 145 12.51 -8.01 -13.46
C SER A 145 11.98 -6.90 -14.36
N CYS A 146 11.45 -5.84 -13.76
CA CYS A 146 11.06 -4.62 -14.46
C CYS A 146 11.78 -3.41 -13.85
N SER A 147 11.85 -2.30 -14.59
CA SER A 147 12.36 -1.04 -14.04
C SER A 147 11.53 -0.61 -12.84
N MET A 148 12.17 -0.08 -11.79
CA MET A 148 11.48 0.53 -10.66
C MET A 148 10.61 1.71 -11.12
N GLU A 149 11.10 2.48 -12.09
CA GLU A 149 10.42 3.65 -12.66
C GLU A 149 9.19 3.26 -13.51
N SER A 150 9.11 1.99 -13.97
CA SER A 150 7.93 1.52 -14.68
C SER A 150 6.78 1.14 -13.75
N LEU A 151 7.02 1.08 -12.44
CA LEU A 151 6.05 0.83 -11.38
C LEU A 151 5.75 2.09 -10.58
N TYR A 152 6.78 2.82 -10.14
CA TYR A 152 6.67 3.94 -9.22
C TYR A 152 7.25 5.23 -9.78
N ASP A 153 6.68 6.35 -9.33
CA ASP A 153 7.08 7.70 -9.64
C ASP A 153 8.13 8.17 -8.62
N MET A 154 9.39 8.27 -9.07
CA MET A 154 10.52 8.58 -8.19
C MET A 154 10.45 9.99 -7.61
N ASP A 155 9.83 10.93 -8.33
CA ASP A 155 9.68 12.31 -7.87
C ASP A 155 8.64 12.38 -6.74
N LEU A 156 7.53 11.64 -6.87
CA LEU A 156 6.54 11.53 -5.80
C LEU A 156 7.12 10.89 -4.54
N ILE A 157 7.91 9.82 -4.67
CA ILE A 157 8.61 9.21 -3.51
C ILE A 157 9.60 10.20 -2.90
N SER A 158 10.41 10.86 -3.75
CA SER A 158 11.42 11.84 -3.34
C SER A 158 10.84 13.03 -2.58
N GLY A 159 9.56 13.36 -2.81
CA GLY A 159 8.84 14.38 -2.05
C GLY A 159 8.65 14.04 -0.56
N THR A 160 8.78 12.76 -0.16
CA THR A 160 8.67 12.31 1.23
C THR A 160 9.97 11.74 1.77
N VAL A 161 10.66 10.90 0.99
CA VAL A 161 11.91 10.25 1.38
C VAL A 161 12.93 10.51 0.28
N PRO A 162 14.10 11.13 0.56
CA PRO A 162 15.10 11.35 -0.47
C PRO A 162 15.57 10.01 -1.05
N VAL A 163 15.30 9.79 -2.34
CA VAL A 163 15.66 8.55 -3.05
C VAL A 163 16.52 8.85 -4.27
N ILE A 164 17.44 7.95 -4.58
CA ILE A 164 18.10 7.86 -5.88
C ILE A 164 18.14 6.40 -6.31
N LEU A 165 18.20 6.14 -7.62
CA LEU A 165 18.38 4.79 -8.13
C LEU A 165 19.85 4.39 -8.16
N ASP A 166 20.12 3.10 -7.96
CA ASP A 166 21.45 2.49 -8.03
C ASP A 166 22.08 2.45 -9.43
N ASN A 167 21.36 2.87 -10.47
CA ASN A 167 21.88 3.08 -11.82
C ASN A 167 22.03 4.57 -12.18
N SER A 168 21.79 5.48 -11.24
CA SER A 168 21.84 6.92 -11.49
C SER A 168 23.28 7.45 -11.57
N LYS A 169 23.51 8.49 -12.39
CA LYS A 169 24.81 9.21 -12.45
C LYS A 169 25.29 9.67 -11.07
N LYS A 170 24.35 10.12 -10.23
CA LYS A 170 24.62 10.54 -8.85
C LYS A 170 25.15 9.40 -8.00
N TRP A 171 24.60 8.19 -8.12
CA TRP A 171 25.11 7.04 -7.38
C TRP A 171 26.53 6.65 -7.79
N TYR A 172 26.85 6.68 -9.08
CA TYR A 172 28.23 6.44 -9.56
C TYR A 172 29.23 7.43 -8.93
N GLN A 173 28.90 8.72 -8.89
CA GLN A 173 29.74 9.74 -8.25
C GLN A 173 29.91 9.51 -6.74
N VAL A 174 28.85 9.07 -6.06
CA VAL A 174 28.89 8.70 -4.64
C VAL A 174 29.80 7.50 -4.41
N GLY A 175 29.75 6.49 -5.30
CA GLY A 175 30.65 5.35 -5.29
C GLY A 175 32.13 5.75 -5.42
N GLU A 176 32.45 6.59 -6.41
CA GLU A 176 33.82 7.13 -6.57
C GLU A 176 34.29 7.92 -5.35
N THR A 177 33.41 8.74 -4.79
CA THR A 177 33.70 9.53 -3.59
C THR A 177 33.95 8.62 -2.38
N SER A 178 33.15 7.57 -2.23
CA SER A 178 33.32 6.57 -1.17
C SER A 178 34.69 5.89 -1.26
N MET A 179 35.15 5.54 -2.46
CA MET A 179 36.48 4.93 -2.63
C MET A 179 37.61 5.87 -2.17
N LYS A 180 37.47 7.18 -2.39
CA LYS A 180 38.45 8.20 -1.95
C LYS A 180 38.45 8.42 -0.43
N LEU A 181 37.37 8.08 0.27
CA LEU A 181 37.22 8.27 1.72
C LEU A 181 37.68 7.06 2.55
N GLU A 182 38.12 5.97 1.92
CA GLU A 182 38.62 4.75 2.57
C GLU A 182 37.72 4.27 3.73
N ALA A 183 38.23 4.23 4.96
CA ALA A 183 37.53 3.76 6.15
C ALA A 183 36.26 4.59 6.50
N ARG A 184 36.11 5.79 5.94
CA ARG A 184 34.92 6.65 6.09
C ARG A 184 33.95 6.57 4.92
N GLY A 185 34.34 5.91 3.83
CA GLY A 185 33.56 5.83 2.59
C GLY A 185 32.33 4.95 2.73
N ALA A 186 32.54 3.68 3.06
CA ALA A 186 31.44 2.72 3.19
C ALA A 186 31.74 1.68 4.26
N ALA A 187 30.69 1.19 4.91
CA ALA A 187 30.79 -0.06 5.66
C ALA A 187 29.57 -0.94 5.39
N HIS A 188 29.85 -2.23 5.33
CA HIS A 188 28.84 -3.27 5.33
C HIS A 188 28.41 -3.60 6.76
N VAL A 189 27.11 -3.59 7.04
CA VAL A 189 26.57 -3.69 8.40
C VAL A 189 25.51 -4.79 8.53
N GLU A 190 25.97 -6.00 8.83
CA GLU A 190 25.11 -7.15 9.13
C GLU A 190 24.73 -7.18 10.62
N GLY A 191 23.45 -7.45 10.94
CA GLY A 191 22.97 -7.66 12.31
C GLY A 191 22.99 -6.44 13.24
N VAL A 192 23.45 -5.28 12.77
CA VAL A 192 23.48 -4.03 13.54
C VAL A 192 22.08 -3.44 13.65
N SER A 193 21.66 -2.92 14.82
CA SER A 193 20.33 -2.31 14.96
C SER A 193 20.27 -0.92 14.31
N ARG A 194 19.07 -0.48 13.88
CA ARG A 194 18.90 0.88 13.33
C ARG A 194 19.30 1.98 14.32
N VAL A 195 19.14 1.73 15.63
CA VAL A 195 19.53 2.65 16.71
C VAL A 195 21.06 2.76 16.76
N ASP A 196 21.76 1.63 16.75
CA ASP A 196 23.23 1.61 16.73
C ASP A 196 23.79 2.29 15.47
N LEU A 197 23.16 2.10 14.31
CA LEU A 197 23.55 2.80 13.08
C LEU A 197 23.42 4.32 13.18
N LYS A 198 22.48 4.81 13.99
CA LYS A 198 22.24 6.23 14.21
C LYS A 198 23.16 6.83 15.27
N GLU A 199 23.33 6.12 16.38
CA GLU A 199 23.99 6.65 17.58
C GLU A 199 25.50 6.36 17.61
N ASN A 200 25.95 5.25 17.03
CA ASN A 200 27.36 4.89 17.01
C ASN A 200 28.11 5.71 15.94
N SER A 201 29.08 6.52 16.39
CA SER A 201 29.90 7.38 15.53
C SER A 201 30.71 6.63 14.47
N ARG A 202 30.94 5.32 14.66
CA ARG A 202 31.54 4.43 13.65
C ARG A 202 30.68 4.30 12.40
N PHE A 203 29.35 4.31 12.55
CA PHE A 203 28.41 4.13 11.44
C PHE A 203 27.77 5.44 11.02
N SER A 204 27.37 6.28 11.97
CA SER A 204 26.66 7.53 11.69
C SER A 204 27.48 8.51 10.85
N ASN A 205 28.81 8.42 10.89
CA ASN A 205 29.73 9.26 10.10
C ASN A 205 30.07 8.73 8.71
N LEU A 206 29.71 7.49 8.37
CA LEU A 206 30.00 6.92 7.06
C LEU A 206 29.23 7.63 5.96
N LEU A 207 29.87 7.81 4.79
CA LEU A 207 29.19 8.28 3.59
C LEU A 207 28.12 7.26 3.16
N ILE A 208 28.46 5.97 3.07
CA ILE A 208 27.54 4.90 2.69
C ILE A 208 27.40 3.89 3.83
N ILE A 209 26.17 3.63 4.24
CA ILE A 209 25.83 2.44 5.02
C ILE A 209 25.31 1.40 4.02
N ASN A 210 26.08 0.33 3.82
CA ASN A 210 25.64 -0.83 3.05
C ASN A 210 24.97 -1.83 4.00
N ARG A 211 23.65 -1.84 4.00
CA ARG A 211 22.83 -2.55 4.99
C ARG A 211 22.68 -4.05 4.70
N THR A 212 23.06 -4.48 3.50
CA THR A 212 22.60 -5.72 2.87
C THR A 212 23.29 -6.98 3.37
N ALA A 213 22.88 -7.58 4.49
CA ALA A 213 23.31 -8.96 4.81
C ALA A 213 22.39 -9.78 5.72
N SER A 214 21.10 -9.41 5.88
CA SER A 214 20.18 -10.35 6.53
C SER A 214 19.73 -11.44 5.54
N PRO A 215 19.76 -12.74 5.90
CA PRO A 215 19.14 -13.80 5.13
C PRO A 215 17.60 -13.81 5.27
N LEU A 216 17.00 -12.82 5.92
CA LEU A 216 15.55 -12.70 6.07
C LEU A 216 15.02 -11.58 5.17
N SER A 217 13.74 -11.68 4.80
CA SER A 217 13.06 -10.57 4.15
C SER A 217 13.08 -9.35 5.05
N TRP A 218 13.41 -8.21 4.50
CA TRP A 218 13.71 -7.02 5.28
C TRP A 218 12.59 -6.46 6.12
N PHE A 219 11.35 -6.69 5.70
CA PHE A 219 10.20 -6.37 6.53
C PHE A 219 10.26 -7.02 7.93
N MET A 220 11.05 -8.09 8.11
CA MET A 220 11.34 -8.75 9.38
C MET A 220 12.39 -7.99 10.22
N GLU A 221 13.29 -7.24 9.58
CA GLU A 221 14.32 -6.42 10.23
C GLU A 221 13.75 -5.11 10.79
N CYS A 222 12.69 -4.58 10.16
CA CYS A 222 11.88 -3.52 10.77
C CYS A 222 11.15 -4.08 12.01
N LYS A 223 11.79 -3.96 13.17
CA LYS A 223 11.20 -4.29 14.47
C LYS A 223 9.94 -3.46 14.71
N ASP A 224 8.93 -4.12 15.27
CA ASP A 224 7.71 -3.54 15.85
C ASP A 224 6.58 -3.11 14.90
N ARG A 225 6.38 -3.81 13.77
CA ARG A 225 5.18 -3.63 12.91
C ARG A 225 3.83 -3.88 13.61
N LYS A 226 3.84 -4.52 14.78
CA LYS A 226 2.63 -4.71 15.59
C LYS A 226 2.25 -3.43 16.35
N ASN A 227 3.21 -2.52 16.50
CA ASN A 227 3.02 -1.23 17.10
C ASN A 227 2.83 -0.18 15.99
N SER A 228 1.58 0.17 15.71
CA SER A 228 1.24 1.13 14.66
C SER A 228 1.88 2.51 14.87
N SER A 229 2.27 2.87 16.10
CA SER A 229 2.97 4.13 16.39
C SER A 229 4.45 4.11 15.97
N ALA A 230 5.03 2.96 15.65
CA ALA A 230 6.39 2.83 15.15
C ALA A 230 6.49 2.92 13.61
N ILE A 231 5.35 2.94 12.91
CA ILE A 231 5.23 3.04 11.46
C ILE A 231 5.31 4.51 11.07
N ILE A 232 6.25 4.86 10.18
CA ILE A 232 6.42 6.24 9.70
C ILE A 232 5.66 6.42 8.39
N LEU A 233 5.67 5.40 7.52
CA LEU A 233 5.01 5.44 6.22
C LEU A 233 3.75 4.56 6.24
N PRO A 234 2.57 5.10 5.86
CA PRO A 234 1.35 4.33 5.84
C PRO A 234 1.41 3.19 4.81
N HIS A 235 0.57 2.16 4.98
CA HIS A 235 0.47 1.06 4.02
C HIS A 235 0.06 1.52 2.61
N SER A 236 -0.62 2.66 2.51
CA SER A 236 -1.03 3.33 1.27
C SER A 236 0.08 4.15 0.60
N PHE A 237 1.25 4.33 1.22
CA PHE A 237 2.33 5.18 0.69
C PHE A 237 2.76 4.77 -0.72
N LEU A 238 3.43 3.62 -0.90
CA LEU A 238 3.83 3.13 -2.23
C LEU A 238 2.67 3.04 -3.25
N PRO A 239 1.47 2.57 -2.84
CA PRO A 239 0.27 2.58 -3.69
C PRO A 239 -0.20 3.96 -4.17
N SER A 240 0.19 5.04 -3.50
CA SER A 240 -0.05 6.42 -3.97
C SER A 240 1.08 6.99 -4.82
N MET A 241 2.22 6.29 -4.92
CA MET A 241 3.42 6.72 -5.65
C MET A 241 3.54 6.00 -7.00
N VAL A 242 2.43 5.57 -7.58
CA VAL A 242 2.42 4.80 -8.83
C VAL A 242 2.90 5.68 -9.99
N ALA A 243 3.67 5.09 -10.91
CA ALA A 243 4.17 5.74 -12.11
C ALA A 243 3.07 6.47 -12.89
N LYS A 244 3.36 7.70 -13.35
CA LYS A 244 2.41 8.57 -14.05
C LYS A 244 1.64 7.87 -15.17
N LYS A 245 2.31 7.06 -16.00
CA LYS A 245 1.66 6.31 -17.11
C LYS A 245 0.54 5.39 -16.65
N LEU A 246 0.71 4.72 -15.51
CA LEU A 246 -0.28 3.79 -14.95
C LEU A 246 -1.42 4.57 -14.27
N ARG A 247 -1.10 5.71 -13.63
CA ARG A 247 -2.12 6.63 -13.08
C ARG A 247 -3.04 7.16 -14.17
N ASN A 248 -2.47 7.66 -15.27
CA ASN A 248 -3.23 8.17 -16.41
C ASN A 248 -4.16 7.09 -17.00
N ALA A 249 -3.66 5.88 -17.21
CA ALA A 249 -4.46 4.76 -17.70
C ALA A 249 -5.60 4.39 -16.74
N ALA A 250 -5.33 4.39 -15.42
CA ALA A 250 -6.37 4.15 -14.43
C ALA A 250 -7.41 5.27 -14.43
N ASP A 251 -7.02 6.54 -14.55
CA ASP A 251 -7.92 7.68 -14.61
C ASP A 251 -8.84 7.60 -15.84
N GLU A 252 -8.31 7.28 -17.02
CA GLU A 252 -9.10 7.08 -18.24
C GLU A 252 -10.14 5.95 -18.08
N ILE A 253 -9.75 4.81 -17.48
CA ILE A 253 -10.67 3.70 -17.23
C ILE A 253 -11.76 4.10 -16.23
N LYS A 254 -11.42 4.86 -15.18
CA LYS A 254 -12.40 5.36 -14.21
C LYS A 254 -13.42 6.30 -14.85
N GLU A 255 -12.98 7.16 -15.77
CA GLU A 255 -13.89 8.02 -16.53
C GLU A 255 -14.88 7.21 -17.38
N LEU A 256 -14.41 6.14 -18.03
CA LEU A 256 -15.26 5.23 -18.79
C LEU A 256 -16.22 4.41 -17.91
N LEU A 257 -15.80 4.07 -16.69
CA LEU A 257 -16.64 3.37 -15.70
C LEU A 257 -17.76 4.28 -15.13
N GLY A 258 -17.50 5.58 -14.99
CA GLY A 258 -18.46 6.54 -14.44
C GLY A 258 -18.63 6.40 -12.92
N ASP A 259 -19.88 6.27 -12.44
CA ASP A 259 -20.18 5.91 -11.05
C ASP A 259 -20.27 4.37 -10.92
N TYR A 260 -19.33 3.77 -10.21
CA TYR A 260 -19.17 2.32 -10.10
C TYR A 260 -18.76 1.90 -8.68
N ASP A 261 -18.96 0.62 -8.38
CA ASP A 261 -18.43 -0.07 -7.22
C ASP A 261 -17.42 -1.12 -7.68
N ALA A 262 -16.55 -1.56 -6.77
CA ALA A 262 -15.52 -2.52 -7.11
C ALA A 262 -15.39 -3.64 -6.07
N ILE A 263 -15.08 -4.83 -6.55
CA ILE A 263 -14.71 -5.96 -5.72
C ILE A 263 -13.34 -6.50 -6.11
N HIS A 264 -12.54 -6.83 -5.10
CA HIS A 264 -11.32 -7.60 -5.26
C HIS A 264 -11.56 -9.04 -4.80
N VAL A 265 -11.35 -10.01 -5.69
CA VAL A 265 -11.59 -11.44 -5.43
C VAL A 265 -10.29 -12.25 -5.58
N ARG A 266 -9.69 -12.63 -4.44
CA ARG A 266 -8.51 -13.50 -4.37
C ARG A 266 -8.95 -14.92 -4.08
N ARG A 267 -8.87 -15.79 -5.09
CA ARG A 267 -9.14 -17.23 -5.01
C ARG A 267 -7.88 -18.06 -5.25
N GLY A 268 -7.27 -17.96 -6.42
CA GLY A 268 -6.18 -18.79 -6.95
C GLY A 268 -5.38 -19.62 -5.93
N ASP A 269 -4.35 -19.04 -5.32
CA ASP A 269 -3.47 -19.74 -4.36
C ASP A 269 -4.09 -19.95 -2.97
N ILE A 270 -5.12 -19.19 -2.62
CA ILE A 270 -5.64 -19.11 -1.24
C ILE A 270 -6.68 -20.20 -0.93
N ILE A 271 -7.36 -20.73 -1.96
CA ILE A 271 -8.32 -21.83 -1.85
C ILE A 271 -7.68 -23.23 -1.90
N LYS A 272 -6.35 -23.32 -1.85
CA LYS A 272 -5.63 -24.59 -1.92
C LYS A 272 -5.99 -25.48 -0.73
N THR A 273 -6.34 -26.72 -1.03
CA THR A 273 -6.62 -27.76 -0.03
C THR A 273 -5.51 -28.81 0.03
N ARG A 274 -5.42 -29.51 1.15
CA ARG A 274 -4.60 -30.72 1.30
C ARG A 274 -5.39 -31.81 2.01
N LYS A 275 -5.12 -33.08 1.70
CA LYS A 275 -5.69 -34.20 2.46
C LYS A 275 -4.89 -34.44 3.74
N ASP A 276 -5.58 -34.62 4.86
CA ASP A 276 -4.95 -35.09 6.09
C ASP A 276 -4.71 -36.61 6.08
N ARG A 277 -4.19 -37.15 7.18
CA ARG A 277 -3.91 -38.60 7.34
C ARG A 277 -5.15 -39.50 7.20
N PHE A 278 -6.36 -38.93 7.27
CA PHE A 278 -7.63 -39.63 7.12
C PHE A 278 -8.26 -39.38 5.75
N GLY A 279 -7.58 -38.70 4.83
CA GLY A 279 -8.07 -38.38 3.50
C GLY A 279 -9.04 -37.19 3.46
N ILE A 280 -9.24 -36.48 4.58
CA ILE A 280 -10.17 -35.34 4.66
C ILE A 280 -9.50 -34.09 4.13
N ASN A 281 -10.18 -33.35 3.25
CA ASN A 281 -9.70 -32.08 2.74
C ASN A 281 -9.59 -31.05 3.86
N ARG A 282 -8.48 -30.31 3.88
CA ARG A 282 -8.23 -29.21 4.79
C ARG A 282 -7.80 -27.96 4.04
N THR A 283 -8.15 -26.80 4.57
CA THR A 283 -7.78 -25.47 4.06
C THR A 283 -7.24 -24.60 5.19
N LEU A 284 -6.46 -23.58 4.85
CA LEU A 284 -6.04 -22.53 5.79
C LEU A 284 -7.10 -21.44 5.98
N HIS A 285 -8.05 -21.38 5.05
CA HIS A 285 -9.15 -20.42 5.01
C HIS A 285 -10.46 -21.21 4.81
N PRO A 286 -11.16 -21.57 5.90
CA PRO A 286 -12.33 -22.46 5.86
C PRO A 286 -13.49 -21.92 5.01
N HIS A 287 -13.67 -20.60 4.90
CA HIS A 287 -14.85 -20.02 4.26
C HIS A 287 -14.57 -19.33 2.92
N VAL A 288 -13.32 -18.94 2.63
CA VAL A 288 -12.97 -18.13 1.43
C VAL A 288 -13.49 -18.72 0.12
N ASP A 289 -13.39 -20.03 -0.09
CA ASP A 289 -13.85 -20.64 -1.34
C ASP A 289 -15.37 -20.44 -1.52
N ARG A 290 -16.14 -20.75 -0.48
CA ARG A 290 -17.59 -20.52 -0.42
C ARG A 290 -17.93 -19.04 -0.59
N ASP A 291 -17.38 -18.18 0.26
CA ASP A 291 -17.74 -16.76 0.33
C ASP A 291 -17.43 -15.99 -0.96
N THR A 292 -16.52 -16.51 -1.79
CA THR A 292 -16.16 -15.90 -3.08
C THR A 292 -16.81 -16.58 -4.28
N HIS A 293 -17.74 -17.53 -4.08
CA HIS A 293 -18.61 -18.00 -5.16
C HIS A 293 -19.68 -16.94 -5.49
N PRO A 294 -20.12 -16.84 -6.75
CA PRO A 294 -20.99 -15.75 -7.20
C PRO A 294 -22.31 -15.63 -6.42
N GLU A 295 -22.94 -16.73 -6.04
CA GLU A 295 -24.18 -16.77 -5.26
C GLU A 295 -24.02 -16.20 -3.84
N PHE A 296 -22.87 -16.46 -3.21
CA PHE A 296 -22.53 -15.89 -1.90
C PHE A 296 -22.13 -14.43 -2.01
N ILE A 297 -21.40 -14.06 -3.07
CA ILE A 297 -21.07 -12.66 -3.36
C ILE A 297 -22.35 -11.86 -3.54
N LEU A 298 -23.32 -12.32 -4.35
CA LEU A 298 -24.61 -11.64 -4.56
C LEU A 298 -25.29 -11.30 -3.24
N HIS A 299 -25.44 -12.29 -2.36
CA HIS A 299 -26.08 -12.10 -1.07
C HIS A 299 -25.27 -11.17 -0.15
N ARG A 300 -23.94 -11.36 -0.09
CA ARG A 300 -23.05 -10.59 0.79
C ARG A 300 -23.02 -9.10 0.41
N ILE A 301 -22.97 -8.78 -0.88
CA ILE A 301 -22.77 -7.39 -1.34
C ILE A 301 -24.09 -6.64 -1.58
N GLU A 302 -25.24 -7.31 -1.63
CA GLU A 302 -26.55 -6.67 -1.84
C GLU A 302 -26.83 -5.53 -0.86
N LYS A 303 -26.43 -5.69 0.40
CA LYS A 303 -26.57 -4.68 1.46
C LYS A 303 -25.72 -3.42 1.25
N TRP A 304 -24.70 -3.49 0.39
CA TRP A 304 -23.74 -2.41 0.15
C TRP A 304 -23.87 -1.82 -1.24
N VAL A 305 -24.18 -2.66 -2.23
CA VAL A 305 -24.22 -2.28 -3.65
C VAL A 305 -25.65 -2.48 -4.20
N PRO A 306 -26.38 -1.37 -4.45
CA PRO A 306 -27.70 -1.42 -5.08
C PRO A 306 -27.71 -2.13 -6.45
N SER A 307 -28.86 -2.74 -6.77
CA SER A 307 -29.08 -3.39 -8.08
C SER A 307 -28.96 -2.39 -9.24
N GLY A 308 -28.50 -2.87 -10.40
CA GLY A 308 -28.33 -2.12 -11.64
C GLY A 308 -27.02 -1.32 -11.74
N ARG A 309 -26.21 -1.28 -10.68
CA ARG A 309 -24.93 -0.55 -10.65
C ARG A 309 -23.83 -1.28 -11.42
N THR A 310 -22.83 -0.51 -11.87
CA THR A 310 -21.61 -1.05 -12.48
C THR A 310 -20.71 -1.63 -11.39
N LEU A 311 -20.30 -2.89 -11.55
CA LEU A 311 -19.44 -3.60 -10.63
C LEU A 311 -18.15 -3.99 -11.35
N TYR A 312 -17.06 -3.31 -11.00
CA TYR A 312 -15.72 -3.64 -11.47
C TYR A 312 -15.15 -4.81 -10.67
N ILE A 313 -14.69 -5.86 -11.35
CA ILE A 313 -14.19 -7.09 -10.71
C ILE A 313 -12.71 -7.27 -11.04
N ALA A 314 -11.85 -7.12 -10.03
CA ALA A 314 -10.44 -7.51 -10.09
C ALA A 314 -10.28 -8.88 -9.43
N SER A 315 -9.81 -9.88 -10.17
CA SER A 315 -9.74 -11.26 -9.67
C SER A 315 -8.58 -12.05 -10.25
N ASN A 316 -8.06 -12.99 -9.46
CA ASN A 316 -7.11 -14.00 -9.93
C ASN A 316 -7.76 -15.37 -10.24
N GLU A 317 -9.09 -15.43 -10.27
CA GLU A 317 -9.86 -16.58 -10.76
C GLU A 317 -9.58 -16.80 -12.25
N ARG A 318 -9.38 -18.06 -12.65
CA ARG A 318 -8.98 -18.43 -14.01
C ARG A 318 -10.12 -19.01 -14.83
N THR A 319 -11.20 -19.41 -14.17
CA THR A 319 -12.36 -20.02 -14.81
C THR A 319 -13.12 -18.96 -15.62
N PRO A 320 -13.17 -19.05 -16.96
CA PRO A 320 -13.88 -18.07 -17.78
C PRO A 320 -15.35 -17.99 -17.39
N GLY A 321 -15.89 -16.78 -17.28
CA GLY A 321 -17.30 -16.57 -16.92
C GLY A 321 -17.67 -16.95 -15.49
N PHE A 322 -16.71 -17.21 -14.59
CA PHE A 322 -16.99 -17.58 -13.20
C PHE A 322 -17.95 -16.60 -12.52
N PHE A 323 -17.76 -15.29 -12.70
CA PHE A 323 -18.61 -14.27 -12.10
C PHE A 323 -19.87 -13.90 -12.91
N SER A 324 -20.18 -14.63 -13.98
CA SER A 324 -21.30 -14.29 -14.88
C SER A 324 -22.66 -14.22 -14.16
N LEU A 325 -22.88 -15.01 -13.11
CA LEU A 325 -24.11 -14.98 -12.32
C LEU A 325 -24.36 -13.60 -11.67
N LEU A 326 -23.31 -12.82 -11.40
CA LEU A 326 -23.46 -11.47 -10.85
C LEU A 326 -24.22 -10.53 -11.81
N SER A 327 -24.27 -10.86 -13.10
CA SER A 327 -24.97 -10.08 -14.13
C SER A 327 -26.49 -10.03 -13.95
N VAL A 328 -27.06 -10.93 -13.14
CA VAL A 328 -28.49 -10.90 -12.76
C VAL A 328 -28.83 -9.60 -12.02
N ARG A 329 -27.86 -8.99 -11.33
CA ARG A 329 -28.07 -7.79 -10.52
C ARG A 329 -27.17 -6.61 -10.90
N TYR A 330 -26.01 -6.85 -11.52
CA TYR A 330 -24.98 -5.83 -11.73
C TYR A 330 -24.50 -5.77 -13.19
N LYS A 331 -24.04 -4.58 -13.63
CA LYS A 331 -23.35 -4.43 -14.91
C LYS A 331 -21.86 -4.73 -14.68
N LEU A 332 -21.39 -5.86 -15.18
CA LEU A 332 -20.04 -6.34 -14.87
C LEU A 332 -18.99 -5.64 -15.74
N ALA A 333 -17.90 -5.20 -15.11
CA ALA A 333 -16.73 -4.64 -15.79
C ALA A 333 -15.46 -5.34 -15.30
N TYR A 334 -14.52 -5.55 -16.22
CA TYR A 334 -13.24 -6.22 -15.99
C TYR A 334 -12.11 -5.43 -16.67
N SER A 335 -10.86 -5.64 -16.24
CA SER A 335 -9.69 -5.07 -16.91
C SER A 335 -9.65 -5.42 -18.41
N SER A 336 -10.08 -6.62 -18.80
CA SER A 336 -10.15 -7.04 -20.22
C SER A 336 -11.08 -6.20 -21.09
N ASN A 337 -12.08 -5.50 -20.52
CA ASN A 337 -12.94 -4.59 -21.28
C ASN A 337 -12.19 -3.33 -21.75
N TYR A 338 -11.02 -3.04 -21.18
CA TYR A 338 -10.22 -1.84 -21.41
C TYR A 338 -8.84 -2.16 -21.99
N SER A 339 -8.70 -3.30 -22.70
CA SER A 339 -7.41 -3.74 -23.24
C SER A 339 -6.73 -2.69 -24.13
N HIS A 340 -7.50 -1.92 -24.90
CA HIS A 340 -6.99 -0.83 -25.75
C HIS A 340 -6.26 0.29 -24.97
N ILE A 341 -6.59 0.49 -23.69
CA ILE A 341 -5.90 1.43 -22.79
C ILE A 341 -4.73 0.74 -22.09
N LEU A 342 -4.92 -0.52 -21.70
CA LEU A 342 -3.97 -1.28 -20.89
C LEU A 342 -2.76 -1.78 -21.69
N GLU A 343 -2.98 -2.39 -22.85
CA GLU A 343 -1.94 -3.02 -23.67
C GLU A 343 -0.77 -2.09 -24.03
N PRO A 344 -0.98 -0.80 -24.35
CA PRO A 344 0.12 0.12 -24.63
C PRO A 344 0.99 0.47 -23.41
N VAL A 345 0.47 0.32 -22.18
CA VAL A 345 1.16 0.79 -20.96
C VAL A 345 1.68 -0.33 -20.06
N ILE A 346 1.08 -1.52 -20.13
CA ILE A 346 1.46 -2.69 -19.31
C ILE A 346 2.40 -3.62 -20.07
N GLU A 347 3.48 -3.99 -19.41
CA GLU A 347 4.48 -4.94 -19.86
C GLU A 347 4.40 -6.24 -19.05
N ASN A 348 3.92 -6.17 -17.81
CA ASN A 348 3.84 -7.29 -16.86
C ASN A 348 2.64 -7.18 -15.91
N ASN A 349 2.38 -8.27 -15.17
CA ASN A 349 1.21 -8.35 -14.28
C ASN A 349 1.29 -7.47 -13.03
N TYR A 350 2.47 -6.95 -12.65
CA TYR A 350 2.56 -6.00 -11.54
C TYR A 350 1.96 -4.65 -11.94
N GLN A 351 2.24 -4.20 -13.17
CA GLN A 351 1.65 -2.96 -13.69
C GLN A 351 0.12 -3.09 -13.81
N LEU A 352 -0.38 -4.23 -14.30
CA LEU A 352 -1.81 -4.51 -14.31
C LEU A 352 -2.41 -4.43 -12.90
N PHE A 353 -1.79 -5.14 -11.93
CA PHE A 353 -2.25 -5.12 -10.55
C PHE A 353 -2.24 -3.72 -9.93
N MET A 354 -1.25 -2.88 -10.26
CA MET A 354 -1.20 -1.48 -9.79
C MET A 354 -2.32 -0.63 -10.40
N ILE A 355 -2.61 -0.79 -11.70
CA ILE A 355 -3.74 -0.12 -12.36
C ILE A 355 -5.06 -0.57 -11.74
N GLU A 356 -5.28 -1.89 -11.58
CA GLU A 356 -6.50 -2.42 -10.96
C GLU A 356 -6.68 -1.86 -9.54
N ARG A 357 -5.60 -1.74 -8.75
CA ARG A 357 -5.65 -1.12 -7.43
C ARG A 357 -6.08 0.35 -7.48
N LEU A 358 -5.58 1.12 -8.44
CA LEU A 358 -5.98 2.52 -8.64
C LEU A 358 -7.46 2.63 -9.06
N ILE A 359 -7.92 1.75 -9.94
CA ILE A 359 -9.34 1.67 -10.34
C ILE A 359 -10.19 1.33 -9.12
N MET A 360 -9.84 0.32 -8.34
CA MET A 360 -10.62 -0.05 -7.15
C MET A 360 -10.67 1.05 -6.09
N THR A 361 -9.57 1.79 -5.91
CA THR A 361 -9.50 2.91 -4.96
C THR A 361 -10.38 4.09 -5.38
N GLY A 362 -10.69 4.22 -6.67
CA GLY A 362 -11.60 5.25 -7.18
C GLY A 362 -13.09 4.88 -7.08
N ALA A 363 -13.43 3.67 -6.67
CA ALA A 363 -14.81 3.19 -6.61
C ALA A 363 -15.59 3.85 -5.47
N LYS A 364 -16.91 3.97 -5.64
CA LYS A 364 -17.81 4.47 -4.57
C LYS A 364 -17.81 3.55 -3.35
N THR A 365 -17.94 2.24 -3.62
CA THR A 365 -17.80 1.18 -2.62
C THR A 365 -16.72 0.23 -3.10
N PHE A 366 -15.73 -0.04 -2.25
CA PHE A 366 -14.70 -1.03 -2.50
C PHE A 366 -14.81 -2.17 -1.49
N ILE A 367 -14.92 -3.40 -1.98
CA ILE A 367 -15.08 -4.60 -1.16
C ILE A 367 -13.90 -5.54 -1.43
N ASN A 368 -13.13 -5.82 -0.39
CA ASN A 368 -12.00 -6.72 -0.49
C ASN A 368 -12.43 -8.18 -0.28
N THR A 369 -11.58 -9.12 -0.70
CA THR A 369 -11.77 -10.53 -0.31
C THR A 369 -11.72 -10.67 1.20
N PHE A 370 -10.64 -10.17 1.81
CA PHE A 370 -10.38 -10.20 3.24
C PHE A 370 -10.50 -8.80 3.82
N LYS A 371 -10.93 -8.72 5.07
CA LYS A 371 -10.87 -7.48 5.85
C LYS A 371 -9.41 -7.08 6.10
N GLU A 372 -9.01 -5.85 5.76
CA GLU A 372 -7.69 -5.31 6.10
C GLU A 372 -7.75 -4.46 7.36
N ASP A 373 -8.75 -3.56 7.44
CA ASP A 373 -9.06 -2.71 8.58
C ASP A 373 -10.51 -2.90 9.08
N ASP A 374 -10.79 -2.46 10.31
CA ASP A 374 -12.08 -2.72 10.97
C ASP A 374 -13.30 -2.10 10.27
N THR A 375 -13.07 -1.09 9.44
CA THR A 375 -14.10 -0.38 8.66
C THR A 375 -14.29 -0.95 7.25
N ASP A 376 -13.45 -1.88 6.81
CA ASP A 376 -13.48 -2.39 5.44
C ASP A 376 -14.67 -3.32 5.19
N PHE A 377 -15.25 -3.21 3.99
CA PHE A 377 -16.14 -4.23 3.47
C PHE A 377 -15.35 -5.43 2.97
N SER A 378 -15.76 -6.63 3.39
CA SER A 378 -15.13 -7.89 2.98
C SER A 378 -16.13 -8.95 2.52
N LEU A 379 -15.69 -9.76 1.55
CA LEU A 379 -16.44 -10.92 1.07
C LEU A 379 -16.43 -12.05 2.09
N THR A 380 -15.30 -12.28 2.76
CA THR A 380 -15.16 -13.30 3.81
C THR A 380 -14.83 -12.68 5.17
N ASP A 381 -15.20 -13.41 6.22
CA ASP A 381 -14.83 -13.12 7.62
C ASP A 381 -13.55 -13.87 8.04
N ASP A 382 -12.97 -14.70 7.15
CA ASP A 382 -11.66 -15.31 7.37
C ASP A 382 -10.56 -14.25 7.50
N ARG A 383 -9.55 -14.51 8.33
CA ARG A 383 -8.38 -13.63 8.44
C ARG A 383 -7.46 -13.80 7.23
N LYS A 384 -7.01 -12.69 6.63
CA LYS A 384 -6.01 -12.67 5.54
C LYS A 384 -4.72 -13.41 5.91
N LYS A 385 -4.21 -13.18 7.12
CA LYS A 385 -3.08 -13.92 7.69
C LYS A 385 -3.61 -15.15 8.42
N ASN A 386 -3.35 -16.34 7.87
CA ASN A 386 -3.76 -17.59 8.50
C ASN A 386 -2.93 -17.90 9.76
N THR A 387 -3.52 -18.67 10.67
CA THR A 387 -2.89 -19.17 11.90
C THR A 387 -1.99 -20.38 11.65
N LYS A 388 -1.77 -20.78 10.38
CA LYS A 388 -1.16 -22.05 9.95
C LYS A 388 -1.91 -23.31 10.43
N VAL A 389 -3.12 -23.14 10.99
CA VAL A 389 -4.01 -24.23 11.39
C VAL A 389 -4.87 -24.62 10.20
N TRP A 390 -4.83 -25.91 9.85
CA TRP A 390 -5.57 -26.48 8.74
C TRP A 390 -6.93 -26.97 9.20
N GLN A 391 -8.00 -26.41 8.64
CA GLN A 391 -9.39 -26.59 9.06
C GLN A 391 -10.22 -27.28 7.98
N ILE A 392 -11.40 -27.80 8.34
CA ILE A 392 -12.34 -28.36 7.36
C ILE A 392 -12.93 -27.20 6.56
N PRO A 393 -12.95 -27.26 5.21
CA PRO A 393 -13.65 -26.27 4.40
C PRO A 393 -15.15 -26.26 4.68
N VAL A 394 -15.76 -25.08 4.66
CA VAL A 394 -17.20 -24.87 4.83
C VAL A 394 -17.78 -24.45 3.49
N TYR A 395 -18.82 -25.15 3.04
CA TYR A 395 -19.46 -24.92 1.73
C TYR A 395 -20.96 -24.56 1.83
N THR A 396 -21.57 -24.75 2.99
CA THR A 396 -22.98 -24.43 3.23
C THR A 396 -23.14 -22.96 3.59
N MET A 397 -24.30 -22.37 3.26
CA MET A 397 -24.69 -21.11 3.89
C MET A 397 -24.79 -21.32 5.39
N ASP A 398 -24.40 -20.30 6.16
CA ASP A 398 -24.70 -20.30 7.59
C ASP A 398 -26.23 -20.27 7.68
N GLU A 399 -26.83 -21.23 8.39
CA GLU A 399 -28.27 -21.21 8.64
C GLU A 399 -28.58 -19.86 9.31
N GLU A 400 -29.43 -19.04 8.69
CA GLU A 400 -29.94 -17.83 9.33
C GLU A 400 -30.50 -18.27 10.68
N GLY A 401 -29.84 -17.82 11.76
CA GLY A 401 -30.25 -18.16 13.12
C GLY A 401 -31.73 -17.85 13.27
N THR A 402 -32.52 -18.89 13.51
CA THR A 402 -33.93 -18.82 13.90
C THR A 402 -34.15 -17.92 15.11
#